data_AF-A0A959RHJ6-F1
#
_entry.id   AF-A0A959RHJ6-F1
#
_cell.length_a   1.000
_cell.length_b   1.000
_cell.length_c   1.000
_cell.angle_alpha   90.00
_cell.angle_beta   90.00
_cell.angle_gamma   90.00
#
_symmetry.space_group_name_H-M   'P 1'
#
loop_
_entity.id
_entity.type
_entity.pdbx_description
1 polymer ?
#
loop_
_entity_poly.entity_id
_entity_poly.type
_entity_poly.pdbx_seq_one_letter_code
_entity_poly.pdbx_strand_id
1 'polypeptide(L)'
;LRGLRKHMKYKITIKTGTKSGAGTDADITLMLLGSKNQTNAITLGSKFSQFEKGSIDNFYIETDDLGDVEKITIWHNNKKMGADWFLDEIIIESEENKKWYFPFYKWILGNIKESANSKKAKKYYFEIVTGTLPGSGTNEEIELSIIGSENYINFFNLNSYLAEKEFKTGHTDNISITLEDIGRIEELKIQSSKKAFNSNWFLNKIKIKSEGDEDYLVFPFHCWIKPGTIYSSNKKLREYTIKFHTGDVAGGGTDANVQMIIYGSKKTSEPIKLNELIARNAFEAGNIDFIKLAHQNLGEIEKIKIWHDEAWLGDGWFLNKITIQNDDTGIEAEFPYYSWLDKSADPKSTEIILTRMPVQPRPFYAIAHMVNTPAYVEEALDLGSNAVEFDITPKLNKDGNFNFDVFHGFRPDFDPDKINLMERSLARTELSLFLKNLKIFEDRFEDFTLVIYDCKLGDVKKGKLELCGMQMAEQIMNNFYGNNSNNRIFTILSVGKKQSASFFDGVMKIIPKEFKQYIGFDFSEESFATTERIFEKRTEANFWWGSGIASQVPKTLKHFVPQFLIAAKKRAKRGVIKKIYYWTLDDPNSMARILVTKLDGIIVNDPLKLLRVLKKEEFKYSYRLANRNDNPFTVI
;
A
#
# COMPACT_ATOMS: atom_id res chain seq x y z
N LEU A 1 -60.84 8.03 32.51
CA LEU A 1 -59.83 6.96 32.54
C LEU A 1 -58.45 7.62 32.58
N ARG A 2 -57.81 7.66 33.75
CA ARG A 2 -56.38 8.03 33.86
C ARG A 2 -55.60 7.00 33.03
N GLY A 3 -54.92 7.43 31.98
CA GLY A 3 -54.09 6.54 31.16
C GLY A 3 -53.08 5.82 32.06
N LEU A 4 -52.98 4.49 31.91
CA LEU A 4 -51.99 3.67 32.60
C LEU A 4 -50.60 4.23 32.28
N ARG A 5 -49.89 4.76 33.29
CA ARG A 5 -48.48 5.11 33.14
C ARG A 5 -47.70 3.81 32.97
N LYS A 6 -46.97 3.67 31.86
CA LYS A 6 -46.07 2.54 31.63
C LYS A 6 -44.90 2.70 32.60
N HIS A 7 -44.77 1.78 33.56
CA HIS A 7 -43.58 1.66 34.39
C HIS A 7 -42.51 0.89 33.64
N MET A 8 -41.24 1.29 33.84
CA MET A 8 -40.07 0.66 33.26
C MET A 8 -38.98 0.46 34.30
N LYS A 9 -38.17 -0.58 34.10
CA LYS A 9 -36.96 -0.84 34.86
C LYS A 9 -35.74 -0.21 34.20
N TYR A 10 -34.93 0.44 35.02
CA TYR A 10 -33.63 0.98 34.62
C TYR A 10 -32.54 0.40 35.50
N LYS A 11 -31.48 -0.11 34.87
CA LYS A 11 -30.23 -0.48 35.50
C LYS A 11 -29.30 0.73 35.49
N ILE A 12 -28.79 1.10 36.65
CA ILE A 12 -27.83 2.19 36.85
C ILE A 12 -26.51 1.56 37.26
N THR A 13 -25.53 1.64 36.37
CA THR A 13 -24.16 1.20 36.63
C THR A 13 -23.34 2.43 37.00
N ILE A 14 -22.77 2.44 38.21
CA ILE A 14 -21.93 3.52 38.72
C ILE A 14 -20.49 3.02 38.81
N LYS A 15 -19.56 3.76 38.20
CA LYS A 15 -18.13 3.45 38.28
C LYS A 15 -17.41 4.47 39.17
N THR A 16 -16.83 3.99 40.27
CA THR A 16 -15.96 4.80 41.12
C THR A 16 -14.55 4.77 40.56
N GLY A 17 -13.89 5.92 40.51
CA GLY A 17 -12.55 6.01 39.95
C GLY A 17 -11.47 5.36 40.81
N THR A 18 -10.27 5.28 40.24
CA THR A 18 -9.12 4.60 40.86
C THR A 18 -8.17 5.53 41.59
N LYS A 19 -8.48 6.83 41.67
CA LYS A 19 -7.63 7.79 42.39
C LYS A 19 -7.49 7.42 43.88
N SER A 20 -6.38 7.82 44.49
CA SER A 20 -6.20 7.60 45.94
C SER A 20 -7.33 8.26 46.72
N GLY A 21 -7.99 7.49 47.59
CA GLY A 21 -9.16 7.95 48.34
C GLY A 21 -10.43 8.15 47.51
N ALA A 22 -10.52 7.58 46.30
CA ALA A 22 -11.67 7.79 45.41
C ALA A 22 -12.99 7.19 45.91
N GLY A 23 -12.93 6.18 46.79
CA GLY A 23 -14.11 5.53 47.34
C GLY A 23 -14.83 6.37 48.38
N THR A 24 -16.10 6.08 48.63
CA THR A 24 -16.92 6.81 49.62
C THR A 24 -17.83 5.88 50.39
N ASP A 25 -17.97 6.17 51.68
CA ASP A 25 -18.98 5.52 52.52
C ASP A 25 -20.31 6.29 52.52
N ALA A 26 -20.36 7.51 51.96
CA ALA A 26 -21.53 8.38 52.04
C ALA A 26 -22.74 7.82 51.26
N ASP A 27 -23.95 8.19 51.69
CA ASP A 27 -25.16 7.76 50.96
C ASP A 27 -25.31 8.58 49.68
N ILE A 28 -25.27 7.89 48.55
CA ILE A 28 -25.35 8.49 47.22
C ILE A 28 -26.82 8.70 46.86
N THR A 29 -27.17 9.88 46.38
CA THR A 29 -28.52 10.20 45.91
C THR A 29 -28.45 10.76 44.51
N LEU A 30 -29.35 10.29 43.63
CA LEU A 30 -29.44 10.75 42.25
C LEU A 30 -30.86 11.10 41.84
N MET A 31 -30.99 11.82 40.74
CA MET A 31 -32.24 12.15 40.08
C MET A 31 -32.03 12.10 38.56
N LEU A 32 -32.94 11.44 37.86
CA LEU A 32 -32.91 11.32 36.40
C LEU A 32 -33.99 12.20 35.79
N LEU A 33 -33.61 12.95 34.76
CA LEU A 33 -34.51 13.71 33.91
C LEU A 33 -34.46 13.10 32.52
N GLY A 34 -35.62 12.66 32.01
CA GLY A 34 -35.78 12.21 30.64
C GLY A 34 -36.82 13.02 29.87
N SER A 35 -36.83 12.84 28.56
CA SER A 35 -37.71 13.51 27.60
C SER A 35 -39.22 13.41 27.91
N LYS A 36 -39.67 12.38 28.64
CA LYS A 36 -41.08 12.20 29.02
C LYS A 36 -41.38 12.55 30.47
N ASN A 37 -40.51 12.15 31.40
CA ASN A 37 -40.72 12.22 32.84
C ASN A 37 -39.39 12.43 33.59
N GLN A 38 -39.47 12.78 34.87
CA GLN A 38 -38.33 12.83 35.79
C GLN A 38 -38.60 11.96 37.02
N THR A 39 -37.54 11.40 37.60
CA THR A 39 -37.65 10.67 38.87
C THR A 39 -37.73 11.65 40.05
N ASN A 40 -38.24 11.17 41.19
CA ASN A 40 -37.91 11.79 42.47
C ASN A 40 -36.42 11.55 42.81
N ALA A 41 -35.92 12.18 43.87
CA ALA A 41 -34.61 11.87 44.41
C ALA A 41 -34.56 10.41 44.90
N ILE A 42 -33.60 9.64 44.40
CA ILE A 42 -33.41 8.22 44.70
C ILE A 42 -32.10 8.08 45.44
N THR A 43 -32.17 7.70 46.72
CA THR A 43 -30.98 7.37 47.50
C THR A 43 -30.59 5.92 47.26
N LEU A 44 -29.42 5.73 46.66
CA LEU A 44 -28.74 4.46 46.53
C LEU A 44 -28.04 4.19 47.88
N GLY A 45 -28.64 3.32 48.70
CA GLY A 45 -28.08 3.01 50.01
C GLY A 45 -26.66 2.45 49.89
N SER A 46 -25.75 2.91 50.74
CA SER A 46 -24.39 2.34 50.86
C SER A 46 -24.46 1.04 51.67
N LYS A 47 -24.35 -0.11 51.00
CA LYS A 47 -23.99 -1.38 51.66
C LYS A 47 -22.47 -1.45 51.82
N PHE A 48 -21.99 -2.28 52.74
CA PHE A 48 -20.56 -2.61 52.83
C PHE A 48 -20.03 -3.02 51.44
N SER A 49 -18.89 -2.45 51.02
CA SER A 49 -18.18 -2.65 49.74
C SER A 49 -18.75 -1.98 48.47
N GLN A 50 -19.76 -1.11 48.58
CA GLN A 50 -20.24 -0.32 47.44
C GLN A 50 -19.53 1.02 47.37
N PHE A 51 -19.29 1.51 46.15
CA PHE A 51 -18.60 2.77 45.87
C PHE A 51 -17.15 2.81 46.35
N GLU A 52 -16.49 1.65 46.40
CA GLU A 52 -15.07 1.54 46.71
C GLU A 52 -14.19 2.02 45.55
N LYS A 53 -12.93 2.36 45.84
CA LYS A 53 -11.95 2.74 44.80
C LYS A 53 -11.91 1.68 43.68
N GLY A 54 -12.23 2.09 42.45
CA GLY A 54 -12.25 1.23 41.26
C GLY A 54 -13.45 0.28 41.15
N SER A 55 -14.47 0.41 42.01
CA SER A 55 -15.65 -0.45 41.97
C SER A 55 -16.57 -0.13 40.79
N ILE A 56 -17.34 -1.14 40.37
CA ILE A 56 -18.47 -1.00 39.45
C ILE A 56 -19.71 -1.54 40.15
N ASP A 57 -20.60 -0.64 40.53
CA ASP A 57 -21.79 -0.95 41.33
C ASP A 57 -23.05 -0.84 40.47
N ASN A 58 -23.93 -1.84 40.53
CA ASN A 58 -25.15 -1.90 39.74
C ASN A 58 -26.38 -1.74 40.63
N PHE A 59 -27.26 -0.82 40.28
CA PHE A 59 -28.53 -0.55 40.95
C PHE A 59 -29.68 -0.69 39.97
N TYR A 60 -30.87 -0.99 40.49
CA TYR A 60 -32.07 -1.13 39.67
C TYR A 60 -33.17 -0.27 40.26
N ILE A 61 -33.80 0.54 39.41
CA ILE A 61 -34.93 1.38 39.79
C ILE A 61 -36.11 1.07 38.88
N GLU A 62 -37.32 1.23 39.41
CA GLU A 62 -38.56 1.12 38.65
C GLU A 62 -39.31 2.45 38.78
N THR A 63 -39.64 3.06 37.64
CA THR A 63 -40.25 4.40 37.59
C THR A 63 -41.12 4.53 36.35
N ASP A 64 -41.81 5.66 36.19
CA ASP A 64 -42.55 5.96 34.95
C ASP A 64 -41.56 6.00 33.77
N ASP A 65 -41.97 5.56 32.57
CA ASP A 65 -41.14 5.64 31.35
C ASP A 65 -40.58 7.06 31.17
N LEU A 66 -39.25 7.19 31.30
CA LEU A 66 -38.52 8.45 31.21
C LEU A 66 -38.33 8.89 29.75
N GLY A 67 -38.59 8.02 28.77
CA GLY A 67 -38.16 8.21 27.39
C GLY A 67 -36.64 8.17 27.28
N ASP A 68 -36.07 9.06 26.46
CA ASP A 68 -34.62 9.26 26.41
C ASP A 68 -34.16 10.02 27.66
N VAL A 69 -33.21 9.44 28.43
CA VAL A 69 -32.69 10.05 29.66
C VAL A 69 -31.66 11.11 29.28
N GLU A 70 -31.96 12.37 29.56
CA GLU A 70 -31.21 13.53 29.07
C GLU A 70 -30.23 14.09 30.09
N LYS A 71 -30.52 13.96 31.39
CA LYS A 71 -29.68 14.54 32.45
C LYS A 71 -29.76 13.71 33.74
N ILE A 72 -28.62 13.58 34.40
CA ILE A 72 -28.51 13.06 35.77
C ILE A 72 -28.04 14.17 36.70
N THR A 73 -28.61 14.21 37.90
CA THR A 73 -28.10 15.00 39.02
C THR A 73 -27.75 14.05 40.15
N ILE A 74 -26.56 14.14 40.72
CA ILE A 74 -26.05 13.24 41.74
C ILE A 74 -25.35 14.02 42.86
N TRP A 75 -25.48 13.55 44.09
CA TRP A 75 -24.84 14.12 45.28
C TRP A 75 -24.71 13.05 46.36
N HIS A 76 -23.96 13.35 47.41
CA HIS A 76 -23.89 12.54 48.62
C HIS A 76 -24.35 13.34 49.84
N ASN A 77 -24.55 12.66 50.98
CA ASN A 77 -25.04 13.29 52.21
C ASN A 77 -23.93 13.87 53.11
N ASN A 78 -22.66 13.66 52.76
CA ASN A 78 -21.47 14.14 53.47
C ASN A 78 -21.40 13.79 54.97
N LYS A 79 -22.03 12.69 55.41
CA LYS A 79 -22.15 12.36 56.84
C LYS A 79 -21.04 11.47 57.42
N LYS A 80 -20.22 10.84 56.58
CA LYS A 80 -19.21 9.84 57.00
C LYS A 80 -17.78 10.32 56.70
N MET A 81 -16.81 9.78 57.42
CA MET A 81 -15.39 10.05 57.18
C MET A 81 -15.01 9.52 55.79
N GLY A 82 -14.29 10.30 54.97
CA GLY A 82 -14.01 9.93 53.58
C GLY A 82 -15.22 10.09 52.64
N ALA A 83 -16.07 11.09 52.87
CA ALA A 83 -17.27 11.32 52.05
C ALA A 83 -16.98 11.80 50.62
N ASP A 84 -15.83 12.45 50.39
CA ASP A 84 -15.42 12.88 49.06
C ASP A 84 -15.32 11.67 48.13
N TRP A 85 -15.88 11.79 46.93
CA TRP A 85 -16.02 10.66 46.02
C TRP A 85 -15.53 11.01 44.63
N PHE A 86 -14.61 10.23 44.08
CA PHE A 86 -14.20 10.42 42.69
C PHE A 86 -15.05 9.54 41.78
N LEU A 87 -16.06 10.15 41.14
CA LEU A 87 -16.95 9.47 40.20
C LEU A 87 -16.36 9.53 38.79
N ASP A 88 -16.15 8.36 38.18
CA ASP A 88 -15.74 8.28 36.77
C ASP A 88 -16.94 8.50 35.86
N GLU A 89 -17.93 7.60 35.91
CA GLU A 89 -19.05 7.59 34.97
C GLU A 89 -20.28 6.85 35.52
N ILE A 90 -21.43 7.16 34.92
CA ILE A 90 -22.70 6.46 35.15
C ILE A 90 -23.27 6.02 33.81
N ILE A 91 -23.66 4.74 33.72
CA ILE A 91 -24.37 4.17 32.57
C ILE A 91 -25.77 3.80 33.02
N ILE A 92 -26.77 4.28 32.29
CA ILE A 92 -28.17 3.91 32.50
C ILE A 92 -28.61 3.02 31.36
N GLU A 93 -29.20 1.88 31.67
CA GLU A 93 -29.72 0.92 30.71
C GLU A 93 -31.19 0.64 31.01
N SER A 94 -32.08 0.87 30.04
CA SER A 94 -33.49 0.49 30.15
C SER A 94 -33.69 -1.03 29.93
N GLU A 95 -34.84 -1.55 30.35
CA GLU A 95 -35.27 -2.91 30.02
C GLU A 95 -35.40 -3.19 28.51
N GLU A 96 -35.49 -2.14 27.68
CA GLU A 96 -35.46 -2.22 26.22
C GLU A 96 -34.04 -2.13 25.64
N ASN A 97 -32.99 -2.26 26.48
CA ASN A 97 -31.56 -2.21 26.15
C ASN A 97 -31.06 -0.87 25.58
N LYS A 98 -31.86 0.20 25.64
CA LYS A 98 -31.34 1.57 25.39
C LYS A 98 -30.36 1.97 26.48
N LYS A 99 -29.24 2.58 26.10
CA LYS A 99 -28.17 3.02 27.01
C LYS A 99 -27.93 4.52 26.92
N TRP A 100 -27.74 5.14 28.07
CA TRP A 100 -27.39 6.55 28.22
C TRP A 100 -26.13 6.67 29.06
N TYR A 101 -25.19 7.50 28.62
CA TYR A 101 -23.87 7.61 29.21
C TYR A 101 -23.66 8.99 29.83
N PHE A 102 -23.16 9.03 31.06
CA PHE A 102 -22.96 10.25 31.83
C PHE A 102 -21.53 10.27 32.42
N PRO A 103 -20.56 10.90 31.73
CA PRO A 103 -19.20 11.04 32.25
C PRO A 103 -19.13 12.15 33.31
N PHE A 104 -18.38 11.90 34.39
CA PHE A 104 -18.12 12.87 35.46
C PHE A 104 -16.61 13.13 35.63
N TYR A 105 -15.80 12.07 35.73
CA TYR A 105 -14.35 12.08 35.93
C TYR A 105 -13.86 13.16 36.93
N LYS A 106 -14.55 13.30 38.06
CA LYS A 106 -14.28 14.36 39.03
C LYS A 106 -14.64 13.98 40.46
N TRP A 107 -14.05 14.74 41.40
CA TRP A 107 -14.44 14.70 42.79
C TRP A 107 -15.82 15.35 42.98
N ILE A 108 -16.72 14.62 43.61
CA ILE A 108 -17.94 15.16 44.21
C ILE A 108 -17.59 15.43 45.67
N LEU A 109 -17.67 16.69 46.06
CA LEU A 109 -17.22 17.19 47.35
C LEU A 109 -18.39 17.73 48.17
N GLY A 110 -18.39 17.46 49.47
CA GLY A 110 -19.39 17.98 50.39
C GLY A 110 -20.84 17.59 50.02
N ASN A 111 -21.79 18.52 50.15
CA ASN A 111 -23.21 18.28 49.76
C ASN A 111 -23.55 18.92 48.40
N ILE A 112 -22.56 19.08 47.52
CA ILE A 112 -22.75 19.74 46.23
C ILE A 112 -23.47 18.80 45.26
N LYS A 113 -24.56 19.29 44.66
CA LYS A 113 -25.25 18.60 43.57
C LYS A 113 -24.49 18.78 42.27
N GLU A 114 -24.08 17.68 41.69
CA GLU A 114 -23.40 17.65 40.40
C GLU A 114 -24.32 17.11 39.33
N SER A 115 -24.24 17.69 38.13
CA SER A 115 -25.10 17.29 37.02
C SER A 115 -24.27 16.99 35.77
N ALA A 116 -24.71 15.98 35.02
CA ALA A 116 -24.19 15.65 33.71
C ALA A 116 -25.35 15.45 32.73
N ASN A 117 -25.18 15.94 31.50
CA ASN A 117 -26.09 15.64 30.40
C ASN A 117 -25.68 14.32 29.75
N SER A 118 -26.65 13.60 29.20
CA SER A 118 -26.43 12.36 28.48
C SER A 118 -25.57 12.60 27.26
N LYS A 119 -24.59 11.74 27.06
CA LYS A 119 -23.68 11.73 25.93
C LYS A 119 -23.92 10.49 25.10
N LYS A 120 -23.71 10.62 23.79
CA LYS A 120 -23.68 9.46 22.91
C LYS A 120 -22.45 8.63 23.27
N ALA A 121 -22.66 7.35 23.53
CA ALA A 121 -21.58 6.42 23.81
C ALA A 121 -21.16 5.70 22.52
N LYS A 122 -19.87 5.38 22.43
CA LYS A 122 -19.29 4.56 21.37
C LYS A 122 -18.32 3.57 21.97
N LYS A 123 -18.31 2.35 21.45
CA LYS A 123 -17.34 1.34 21.87
C LYS A 123 -16.02 1.56 21.12
N TYR A 124 -14.91 1.49 21.83
CA TYR A 124 -13.55 1.59 21.32
C TYR A 124 -12.81 0.29 21.59
N TYR A 125 -11.99 -0.13 20.63
CA TYR A 125 -11.15 -1.32 20.69
C TYR A 125 -9.71 -0.87 20.68
N PHE A 126 -8.89 -1.40 21.58
CA PHE A 126 -7.48 -1.05 21.72
C PHE A 126 -6.60 -2.29 21.60
N GLU A 127 -5.47 -2.17 20.90
CA GLU A 127 -4.33 -3.09 20.99
C GLU A 127 -3.13 -2.32 21.54
N ILE A 128 -2.74 -2.61 22.78
CA ILE A 128 -1.64 -1.93 23.47
C ILE A 128 -0.41 -2.84 23.39
N VAL A 129 0.63 -2.40 22.69
CA VAL A 129 1.83 -3.20 22.43
C VAL A 129 2.96 -2.74 23.33
N THR A 130 3.38 -3.60 24.25
CA THR A 130 4.58 -3.39 25.06
C THR A 130 5.83 -3.80 24.28
N GLY A 131 6.93 -3.06 24.41
CA GLY A 131 8.18 -3.37 23.70
C GLY A 131 8.80 -4.70 24.09
N THR A 132 9.70 -5.19 23.24
CA THR A 132 10.39 -6.48 23.41
C THR A 132 11.73 -6.35 24.13
N LEU A 133 12.17 -5.14 24.47
CA LEU A 133 13.42 -4.93 25.21
C LEU A 133 13.31 -5.58 26.60
N PRO A 134 14.38 -6.19 27.14
CA PRO A 134 14.37 -6.71 28.50
C PRO A 134 13.88 -5.66 29.51
N GLY A 135 12.90 -6.03 30.35
CA GLY A 135 12.31 -5.12 31.34
C GLY A 135 11.30 -4.11 30.79
N SER A 136 10.77 -4.30 29.57
CA SER A 136 9.79 -3.36 28.99
C SER A 136 8.44 -3.30 29.70
N GLY A 137 8.04 -4.34 30.44
CA GLY A 137 6.75 -4.42 31.14
C GLY A 137 6.61 -3.53 32.37
N THR A 138 5.38 -3.36 32.87
CA THR A 138 5.09 -2.59 34.09
C THR A 138 3.85 -3.12 34.81
N ASN A 139 3.81 -2.91 36.13
CA ASN A 139 2.63 -3.08 36.98
C ASN A 139 2.10 -1.75 37.54
N GLU A 140 2.63 -0.61 37.06
CA GLU A 140 2.15 0.71 37.46
C GLU A 140 0.74 0.97 36.93
N GLU A 141 0.04 1.89 37.61
CA GLU A 141 -1.26 2.39 37.17
C GLU A 141 -1.05 3.40 36.02
N ILE A 142 -1.39 2.94 34.82
CA ILE A 142 -1.31 3.66 33.56
C ILE A 142 -2.64 4.32 33.27
N GLU A 143 -2.61 5.62 32.98
CA GLU A 143 -3.78 6.40 32.63
C GLU A 143 -3.70 6.89 31.17
N LEU A 144 -4.81 6.78 30.44
CA LEU A 144 -4.95 7.21 29.05
C LEU A 144 -5.98 8.33 28.94
N SER A 145 -5.67 9.33 28.13
CA SER A 145 -6.62 10.34 27.65
C SER A 145 -6.66 10.30 26.11
N ILE A 146 -7.85 10.49 25.55
CA ILE A 146 -8.12 10.36 24.12
C ILE A 146 -8.71 11.68 23.64
N ILE A 147 -8.10 12.29 22.64
CA ILE A 147 -8.60 13.53 22.03
C ILE A 147 -9.15 13.17 20.65
N GLY A 148 -10.40 13.57 20.40
CA GLY A 148 -11.06 13.42 19.12
C GLY A 148 -11.49 14.76 18.53
N SER A 149 -12.04 14.72 17.32
CA SER A 149 -12.41 15.90 16.55
C SER A 149 -13.57 16.71 17.14
N GLU A 150 -14.39 16.10 17.99
CA GLU A 150 -15.59 16.74 18.57
C GLU A 150 -15.47 16.96 20.08
N ASN A 151 -14.78 16.06 20.78
CA ASN A 151 -14.58 16.14 22.23
C ASN A 151 -13.32 15.36 22.66
N TYR A 152 -13.04 15.30 23.96
CA TYR A 152 -11.96 14.52 24.54
C TYR A 152 -12.43 13.72 25.76
N ILE A 153 -11.76 12.59 25.98
CA ILE A 153 -11.89 11.77 27.18
C ILE A 153 -10.69 12.10 28.08
N ASN A 154 -10.99 12.51 29.32
CA ASN A 154 -9.96 12.81 30.32
C ASN A 154 -9.20 11.54 30.74
N PHE A 155 -8.09 11.69 31.46
CA PHE A 155 -7.30 10.55 31.93
C PHE A 155 -8.15 9.55 32.71
N PHE A 156 -8.16 8.30 32.25
CA PHE A 156 -8.77 7.15 32.91
C PHE A 156 -7.78 6.01 33.04
N ASN A 157 -7.91 5.22 34.10
CA ASN A 157 -7.03 4.09 34.39
C ASN A 157 -7.26 2.92 33.41
N LEU A 158 -6.24 2.59 32.62
CA LEU A 158 -6.24 1.49 31.66
C LEU A 158 -6.17 0.12 32.34
N ASN A 159 -5.41 -0.03 33.42
CA ASN A 159 -5.24 -1.30 34.13
C ASN A 159 -6.57 -1.87 34.62
N SER A 160 -7.57 -1.02 34.90
CA SER A 160 -8.92 -1.45 35.31
C SER A 160 -9.65 -2.30 34.26
N TYR A 161 -9.19 -2.27 33.01
CA TYR A 161 -9.76 -3.03 31.89
C TYR A 161 -8.90 -4.23 31.48
N LEU A 162 -7.75 -4.44 32.11
CA LEU A 162 -6.87 -5.59 31.85
C LEU A 162 -7.25 -6.77 32.74
N ALA A 163 -7.16 -7.99 32.18
CA ALA A 163 -7.38 -9.22 32.94
C ALA A 163 -6.34 -9.40 34.07
N GLU A 164 -5.06 -9.14 33.75
CA GLU A 164 -3.94 -9.34 34.69
C GLU A 164 -3.54 -8.06 35.43
N LYS A 165 -4.19 -6.93 35.14
CA LYS A 165 -3.93 -5.59 35.72
C LYS A 165 -2.48 -5.08 35.56
N GLU A 166 -1.67 -5.72 34.72
CA GLU A 166 -0.28 -5.38 34.41
C GLU A 166 -0.01 -5.48 32.89
N PHE A 167 1.10 -4.89 32.43
CA PHE A 167 1.60 -4.99 31.06
C PHE A 167 2.91 -5.79 31.01
N LYS A 168 2.98 -6.83 30.18
CA LYS A 168 4.14 -7.73 30.10
C LYS A 168 5.06 -7.40 28.93
N THR A 169 6.36 -7.56 29.12
CA THR A 169 7.39 -7.39 28.07
C THR A 169 7.04 -8.21 26.82
N GLY A 170 7.02 -7.56 25.65
CA GLY A 170 6.72 -8.16 24.35
C GLY A 170 5.26 -8.54 24.14
N HIS A 171 4.37 -8.26 25.10
CA HIS A 171 2.96 -8.65 25.03
C HIS A 171 2.12 -7.60 24.30
N THR A 172 0.98 -8.05 23.75
CA THR A 172 -0.05 -7.19 23.18
C THR A 172 -1.36 -7.40 23.94
N ASP A 173 -1.82 -6.35 24.61
CA ASP A 173 -3.00 -6.35 25.43
C ASP A 173 -4.19 -5.79 24.65
N ASN A 174 -5.24 -6.58 24.53
CA ASN A 174 -6.45 -6.23 23.78
C ASN A 174 -7.57 -5.89 24.75
N ILE A 175 -8.10 -4.66 24.68
CA ILE A 175 -9.20 -4.21 25.53
C ILE A 175 -10.30 -3.54 24.70
N SER A 176 -11.54 -3.61 25.19
CA SER A 176 -12.65 -2.86 24.61
C SER A 176 -13.37 -2.06 25.69
N ILE A 177 -13.58 -0.77 25.44
CA ILE A 177 -14.14 0.17 26.41
C ILE A 177 -15.26 0.95 25.74
N THR A 178 -16.39 1.15 26.44
CA THR A 178 -17.45 2.05 25.96
C THR A 178 -17.25 3.42 26.60
N LEU A 179 -17.04 4.45 25.78
CA LEU A 179 -16.73 5.82 26.21
C LEU A 179 -17.62 6.82 25.46
N GLU A 180 -17.53 8.11 25.77
CA GLU A 180 -18.18 9.18 24.97
C GLU A 180 -17.72 9.10 23.51
N ASP A 181 -18.65 9.28 22.56
CA ASP A 181 -18.36 9.43 21.14
C ASP A 181 -17.62 10.75 20.92
N ILE A 182 -16.30 10.68 20.82
CA ILE A 182 -15.42 11.85 20.66
C ILE A 182 -15.24 12.27 19.18
N GLY A 183 -15.97 11.63 18.27
CA GLY A 183 -15.77 11.78 16.83
C GLY A 183 -14.51 11.04 16.34
N ARG A 184 -13.81 11.60 15.36
CA ARG A 184 -12.59 11.00 14.81
C ARG A 184 -11.45 11.13 15.82
N ILE A 185 -10.78 10.03 16.15
CA ILE A 185 -9.65 10.02 17.09
C ILE A 185 -8.44 10.75 16.46
N GLU A 186 -7.81 11.67 17.20
CA GLU A 186 -6.73 12.53 16.70
C GLU A 186 -5.43 12.42 17.52
N GLU A 187 -5.53 12.24 18.84
CA GLU A 187 -4.37 12.14 19.73
C GLU A 187 -4.64 11.23 20.93
N LEU A 188 -3.60 10.52 21.36
CA LEU A 188 -3.57 9.80 22.64
C LEU A 188 -2.56 10.46 23.56
N LYS A 189 -2.94 10.63 24.83
CA LYS A 189 -2.02 11.00 25.91
C LYS A 189 -1.96 9.90 26.93
N ILE A 190 -0.76 9.55 27.39
CA ILE A 190 -0.54 8.50 28.36
C ILE A 190 0.36 8.99 29.48
N GLN A 191 0.08 8.56 30.69
CA GLN A 191 0.93 8.81 31.84
C GLN A 191 0.93 7.60 32.77
N SER A 192 2.01 7.47 33.54
CA SER A 192 2.03 6.60 34.71
C SER A 192 1.84 7.44 35.98
N SER A 193 0.92 6.99 36.85
CA SER A 193 0.68 7.61 38.16
C SER A 193 1.84 7.32 39.15
N LYS A 194 1.87 7.95 40.33
CA LYS A 194 3.10 8.07 41.15
C LYS A 194 3.66 6.73 41.72
N LYS A 195 4.88 6.40 41.28
CA LYS A 195 6.02 5.65 41.88
C LYS A 195 5.74 4.26 42.47
N ALA A 196 5.97 3.22 41.67
CA ALA A 196 6.72 2.05 42.15
C ALA A 196 8.22 2.22 41.81
N PHE A 197 9.13 1.77 42.68
CA PHE A 197 10.59 1.90 42.48
C PHE A 197 11.00 1.24 41.14
N ASN A 198 11.75 1.96 40.28
CA ASN A 198 12.33 1.44 39.02
C ASN A 198 11.35 0.84 37.97
N SER A 199 10.11 1.29 37.90
CA SER A 199 9.12 0.72 36.97
C SER A 199 8.86 1.63 35.75
N ASN A 200 9.87 1.74 34.88
CA ASN A 200 9.64 2.35 33.56
C ASN A 200 8.88 1.36 32.68
N TRP A 201 7.95 1.83 31.86
CA TRP A 201 7.26 0.99 30.87
C TRP A 201 7.70 1.37 29.46
N PHE A 202 8.25 0.43 28.70
CA PHE A 202 8.53 0.71 27.29
C PHE A 202 7.28 0.44 26.46
N LEU A 203 6.55 1.50 26.16
CA LEU A 203 5.38 1.44 25.29
C LEU A 203 5.83 1.54 23.83
N ASN A 204 5.54 0.50 23.05
CA ASN A 204 5.81 0.49 21.62
C ASN A 204 4.76 1.33 20.89
N LYS A 205 3.50 0.89 20.91
CA LYS A 205 2.37 1.57 20.23
C LYS A 205 1.03 1.21 20.85
N ILE A 206 0.05 2.08 20.67
CA ILE A 206 -1.36 1.80 20.91
C ILE A 206 -2.08 1.85 19.58
N LYS A 207 -2.80 0.78 19.24
CA LYS A 207 -3.77 0.81 18.16
C LYS A 207 -5.15 1.04 18.74
N ILE A 208 -5.95 1.86 18.10
CA ILE A 208 -7.33 2.15 18.53
C ILE A 208 -8.26 2.23 17.32
N LYS A 209 -9.46 1.67 17.46
CA LYS A 209 -10.56 1.91 16.52
C LYS A 209 -11.88 2.06 17.22
N SER A 210 -12.80 2.78 16.60
CA SER A 210 -14.17 2.88 17.10
C SER A 210 -15.03 1.74 16.56
N GLU A 211 -16.15 1.48 17.21
CA GLU A 211 -17.18 0.59 16.70
C GLU A 211 -17.69 1.08 15.34
N GLY A 212 -17.73 0.17 14.37
CA GLY A 212 -18.03 0.46 12.97
C GLY A 212 -16.80 0.70 12.09
N ASP A 213 -15.62 0.92 12.66
CA ASP A 213 -14.39 1.11 11.89
C ASP A 213 -13.78 -0.25 11.48
N GLU A 214 -13.41 -0.40 10.21
CA GLU A 214 -12.74 -1.61 9.69
C GLU A 214 -11.32 -1.72 10.27
N ASP A 215 -10.54 -0.64 10.13
CA ASP A 215 -9.12 -0.60 10.44
C ASP A 215 -8.80 0.10 11.76
N TYR A 216 -7.67 -0.29 12.36
CA TYR A 216 -7.09 0.41 13.51
C TYR A 216 -6.28 1.65 13.10
N LEU A 217 -6.47 2.74 13.84
CA LEU A 217 -5.52 3.84 13.88
C LEU A 217 -4.34 3.44 14.78
N VAL A 218 -3.12 3.79 14.37
CA VAL A 218 -1.89 3.44 15.10
C VAL A 218 -1.26 4.69 15.68
N PHE A 219 -1.08 4.69 17.01
CA PHE A 219 -0.47 5.74 17.80
C PHE A 219 0.81 5.20 18.45
N PRO A 220 1.97 5.37 17.78
CA PRO A 220 3.24 4.93 18.32
C PRO A 220 3.75 5.86 19.41
N PHE A 221 4.46 5.28 20.38
CA PHE A 221 5.14 6.01 21.46
C PHE A 221 6.64 5.71 21.48
N HIS A 222 7.06 4.46 21.21
CA HIS A 222 8.46 4.00 21.15
C HIS A 222 9.38 4.57 22.24
N CYS A 223 8.90 4.66 23.47
CA CYS A 223 9.68 5.25 24.55
C CYS A 223 9.35 4.64 25.91
N TRP A 224 10.28 4.84 26.84
CA TRP A 224 10.07 4.59 28.26
C TRP A 224 9.14 5.64 28.84
N ILE A 225 7.92 5.23 29.18
CA ILE A 225 6.95 6.00 29.95
C ILE A 225 7.43 6.04 31.40
N LYS A 226 7.73 7.24 31.88
CA LYS A 226 8.26 7.49 33.22
C LYS A 226 7.17 8.08 34.13
N PRO A 227 7.11 7.70 35.41
CA PRO A 227 6.20 8.29 36.38
C PRO A 227 6.26 9.82 36.42
N GLY A 228 5.10 10.46 36.43
CA GLY A 228 4.99 11.92 36.53
C GLY A 228 5.28 12.69 35.25
N THR A 229 5.44 12.02 34.10
CA THR A 229 5.54 12.65 32.78
C THR A 229 4.34 12.25 31.91
N ILE A 230 3.72 13.23 31.25
CA ILE A 230 2.67 12.99 30.25
C ILE A 230 3.33 12.86 28.88
N TYR A 231 3.06 11.75 28.21
CA TYR A 231 3.49 11.50 26.83
C TYR A 231 2.28 11.65 25.92
N SER A 232 2.49 12.20 24.73
CA SER A 232 1.45 12.38 23.72
C SER A 232 1.87 11.75 22.40
N SER A 233 0.90 11.18 21.70
CA SER A 233 1.02 10.70 20.33
C SER A 233 -0.13 11.26 19.53
N ASN A 234 0.16 12.25 18.68
CA ASN A 234 -0.82 13.01 17.87
C ASN A 234 -0.61 12.80 16.36
N LYS A 235 0.26 11.87 15.98
CA LYS A 235 0.73 11.72 14.60
C LYS A 235 0.47 10.31 14.11
N LYS A 236 -0.28 10.23 13.00
CA LYS A 236 -0.22 9.09 12.08
C LYS A 236 1.22 8.96 11.61
N LEU A 237 2.00 8.09 12.26
CA LEU A 237 3.30 7.71 11.74
C LEU A 237 3.10 6.66 10.65
N ARG A 238 4.01 6.68 9.68
CA ARG A 238 4.17 5.60 8.71
C ARG A 238 5.18 4.61 9.25
N GLU A 239 4.96 3.34 8.98
CA GLU A 239 5.95 2.30 9.27
C GLU A 239 6.93 2.20 8.10
N TYR A 240 8.22 2.24 8.40
CA TYR A 240 9.29 2.05 7.44
C TYR A 240 10.08 0.79 7.80
N THR A 241 10.20 -0.15 6.86
CA THR A 241 11.12 -1.27 6.99
C THR A 241 12.45 -0.87 6.36
N ILE A 242 13.52 -0.84 7.15
CA ILE A 242 14.87 -0.50 6.69
C ILE A 242 15.73 -1.75 6.77
N LYS A 243 16.41 -2.09 5.67
CA LYS A 243 17.31 -3.24 5.58
C LYS A 243 18.73 -2.80 5.29
N PHE A 244 19.69 -3.39 5.99
CA PHE A 244 21.12 -3.16 5.84
C PHE A 244 21.74 -4.43 5.28
N HIS A 245 22.43 -4.32 4.14
CA HIS A 245 23.10 -5.45 3.52
C HIS A 245 24.61 -5.30 3.74
N THR A 246 25.17 -6.12 4.62
CA THR A 246 26.62 -6.16 4.85
C THR A 246 27.30 -7.03 3.79
N GLY A 247 28.53 -6.67 3.40
CA GLY A 247 29.37 -7.42 2.47
C GLY A 247 29.78 -8.79 2.99
N ASP A 248 29.81 -9.79 2.11
CA ASP A 248 30.42 -11.09 2.38
C ASP A 248 31.90 -11.05 1.96
N VAL A 249 32.68 -10.27 2.70
CA VAL A 249 34.14 -10.13 2.53
C VAL A 249 34.82 -10.33 3.87
N ALA A 250 36.09 -10.75 3.87
CA ALA A 250 36.84 -10.97 5.11
C ALA A 250 36.89 -9.67 5.94
N GLY A 251 36.39 -9.73 7.18
CA GLY A 251 36.28 -8.56 8.07
C GLY A 251 35.19 -7.56 7.67
N GLY A 252 34.23 -7.95 6.82
CA GLY A 252 33.22 -7.02 6.30
C GLY A 252 32.15 -6.57 7.30
N GLY A 253 32.06 -7.21 8.47
CA GLY A 253 31.13 -6.81 9.55
C GLY A 253 31.73 -5.79 10.50
N THR A 254 30.89 -5.15 11.32
CA THR A 254 31.32 -4.09 12.26
C THR A 254 30.71 -4.27 13.65
N ASP A 255 31.52 -4.01 14.68
CA ASP A 255 31.07 -3.94 16.08
C ASP A 255 30.83 -2.47 16.55
N ALA A 256 30.98 -1.49 15.66
CA ALA A 256 30.82 -0.07 15.99
C ALA A 256 29.34 0.32 16.16
N ASN A 257 29.09 1.45 16.83
CA ASN A 257 27.74 2.00 16.92
C ASN A 257 27.41 2.79 15.66
N VAL A 258 26.42 2.31 14.91
CA VAL A 258 25.97 2.88 13.65
C VAL A 258 24.77 3.80 13.88
N GLN A 259 24.81 4.96 13.23
CA GLN A 259 23.72 5.93 13.23
C GLN A 259 23.39 6.38 11.81
N MET A 260 22.14 6.78 11.60
CA MET A 260 21.72 7.32 10.30
C MET A 260 20.72 8.47 10.41
N ILE A 261 20.67 9.31 9.37
CA ILE A 261 19.63 10.31 9.12
C ILE A 261 18.98 10.01 7.77
N ILE A 262 17.66 10.01 7.72
CA ILE A 262 16.87 9.80 6.51
C ILE A 262 16.33 11.15 6.04
N TYR A 263 16.64 11.52 4.80
CA TYR A 263 16.12 12.73 4.16
C TYR A 263 15.06 12.33 3.14
N GLY A 264 13.80 12.65 3.43
CA GLY A 264 12.72 12.51 2.46
C GLY A 264 12.18 13.86 2.00
N SER A 265 11.50 13.84 0.86
CA SER A 265 10.88 15.00 0.19
C SER A 265 9.96 15.84 1.08
N LYS A 266 9.43 15.30 2.18
CA LYS A 266 8.56 16.03 3.11
C LYS A 266 9.25 16.39 4.42
N LYS A 267 10.07 15.48 4.95
CA LYS A 267 10.73 15.63 6.26
C LYS A 267 12.07 14.90 6.29
N THR A 268 12.92 15.37 7.20
CA THR A 268 14.15 14.68 7.60
C THR A 268 13.95 14.07 8.98
N SER A 269 14.46 12.86 9.20
CA SER A 269 14.45 12.25 10.53
C SER A 269 15.50 12.89 11.44
N GLU A 270 15.31 12.79 12.75
CA GLU A 270 16.41 12.88 13.70
C GLU A 270 17.47 11.77 13.47
N PRO A 271 18.69 11.89 14.05
CA PRO A 271 19.66 10.79 14.10
C PRO A 271 19.06 9.55 14.76
N ILE A 272 19.04 8.45 14.02
CA ILE A 272 18.54 7.15 14.47
C ILE A 272 19.74 6.31 14.91
N LYS A 273 19.75 5.89 16.17
CA LYS A 273 20.76 4.97 16.70
C LYS A 273 20.37 3.53 16.42
N LEU A 274 21.06 2.87 15.49
CA LEU A 274 20.62 1.59 14.94
C LEU A 274 20.88 0.42 15.88
N ASN A 275 21.97 0.45 16.65
CA ASN A 275 22.32 -0.60 17.60
C ASN A 275 21.28 -0.75 18.73
N GLU A 276 20.49 0.30 19.03
CA GLU A 276 19.40 0.24 20.01
C GLU A 276 18.14 -0.47 19.45
N LEU A 277 18.09 -0.68 18.13
CA LEU A 277 16.90 -1.17 17.40
C LEU A 277 17.08 -2.56 16.79
N ILE A 278 18.30 -3.09 16.76
CA ILE A 278 18.63 -4.44 16.25
C ILE A 278 19.02 -5.32 17.44
N ALA A 279 18.42 -6.49 17.55
CA ALA A 279 18.73 -7.42 18.63
C ALA A 279 20.01 -8.22 18.33
N ARG A 280 20.84 -8.47 19.36
CA ARG A 280 22.08 -9.30 19.30
C ARG A 280 23.24 -8.58 18.57
N ASN A 281 24.24 -9.34 18.11
CA ASN A 281 25.32 -8.79 17.29
C ASN A 281 24.79 -8.48 15.90
N ALA A 282 24.89 -7.21 15.50
CA ALA A 282 24.30 -6.66 14.29
C ALA A 282 25.38 -6.38 13.25
N PHE A 283 25.03 -6.33 11.97
CA PHE A 283 25.91 -5.94 10.87
C PHE A 283 27.08 -6.89 10.58
N GLU A 284 26.90 -8.19 10.86
CA GLU A 284 27.90 -9.22 10.56
C GLU A 284 28.15 -9.39 9.05
N ALA A 285 29.35 -9.85 8.69
CA ALA A 285 29.70 -10.16 7.31
C ALA A 285 28.68 -11.13 6.67
N GLY A 286 28.19 -10.76 5.48
CA GLY A 286 27.18 -11.53 4.74
C GLY A 286 25.74 -11.46 5.27
N ASN A 287 25.48 -10.80 6.41
CA ASN A 287 24.13 -10.71 6.97
C ASN A 287 23.29 -9.60 6.35
N ILE A 288 21.96 -9.78 6.49
CA ILE A 288 20.95 -8.75 6.24
C ILE A 288 20.24 -8.47 7.55
N ASP A 289 20.50 -7.31 8.13
CA ASP A 289 19.81 -6.83 9.31
C ASP A 289 18.66 -5.90 8.91
N PHE A 290 17.63 -5.82 9.74
CA PHE A 290 16.52 -4.91 9.48
C PHE A 290 15.96 -4.30 10.75
N ILE A 291 15.41 -3.10 10.61
CA ILE A 291 14.63 -2.41 11.65
C ILE A 291 13.26 -2.02 11.12
N LYS A 292 12.30 -1.90 12.04
CA LYS A 292 11.05 -1.21 11.79
C LYS A 292 11.06 0.15 12.48
N LEU A 293 10.91 1.21 11.70
CA LEU A 293 10.90 2.58 12.16
C LEU A 293 9.52 3.19 11.95
N ALA A 294 8.83 3.57 13.01
CA ALA A 294 7.67 4.44 12.89
C ALA A 294 8.13 5.90 12.86
N HIS A 295 7.80 6.62 11.80
CA HIS A 295 8.16 8.03 11.67
C HIS A 295 7.05 8.83 10.98
N GLN A 296 7.03 10.16 11.16
CA GLN A 296 6.14 11.01 10.38
C GLN A 296 6.38 10.78 8.89
N ASN A 297 5.37 10.98 8.05
CA ASN A 297 5.48 10.81 6.61
C ASN A 297 6.69 11.57 6.04
N LEU A 298 7.78 10.86 5.80
CA LEU A 298 9.03 11.37 5.23
C LEU A 298 8.84 11.74 3.75
N GLY A 299 7.74 11.28 3.13
CA GLY A 299 7.53 11.38 1.69
C GLY A 299 8.35 10.33 0.95
N GLU A 300 8.73 10.62 -0.29
CA GLU A 300 9.75 9.86 -1.01
C GLU A 300 11.12 10.05 -0.36
N ILE A 301 11.87 8.96 -0.17
CA ILE A 301 13.20 9.01 0.44
C ILE A 301 14.24 9.33 -0.63
N GLU A 302 15.00 10.42 -0.44
CA GLU A 302 15.86 11.00 -1.48
C GLU A 302 17.35 10.73 -1.22
N LYS A 303 17.77 10.78 0.05
CA LYS A 303 19.14 10.49 0.46
C LYS A 303 19.16 10.02 1.91
N ILE A 304 20.23 9.34 2.28
CA ILE A 304 20.52 8.95 3.66
C ILE A 304 21.94 9.38 4.00
N LYS A 305 22.15 9.78 5.24
CA LYS A 305 23.48 9.94 5.82
C LYS A 305 23.67 8.79 6.82
N ILE A 306 24.76 8.05 6.72
CA ILE A 306 25.07 6.94 7.63
C ILE A 306 26.53 7.05 8.08
N TRP A 307 26.77 6.74 9.35
CA TRP A 307 28.10 6.78 9.96
C TRP A 307 28.20 5.82 11.15
N HIS A 308 29.42 5.53 11.58
CA HIS A 308 29.70 4.80 12.82
C HIS A 308 30.67 5.57 13.72
N ASP A 309 30.76 5.17 14.99
CA ASP A 309 31.51 5.88 16.04
C ASP A 309 32.95 5.38 16.27
N GLU A 310 33.41 4.42 15.46
CA GLU A 310 34.78 3.86 15.51
C GLU A 310 35.13 3.20 16.84
N ALA A 311 34.12 2.82 17.62
CA ALA A 311 34.38 2.08 18.82
C ALA A 311 34.83 0.65 18.44
N TRP A 312 35.92 0.19 19.07
CA TRP A 312 36.42 -1.21 19.10
C TRP A 312 37.32 -1.66 17.93
N LEU A 313 38.01 -2.79 18.14
CA LEU A 313 38.84 -3.45 17.13
C LEU A 313 37.90 -4.11 16.09
N GLY A 314 38.04 -3.77 14.81
CA GLY A 314 37.13 -4.26 13.75
C GLY A 314 35.93 -3.34 13.50
N ASP A 315 36.13 -2.03 13.63
CA ASP A 315 35.10 -1.01 13.45
C ASP A 315 34.75 -0.75 11.96
N GLY A 316 35.64 -1.11 11.04
CA GLY A 316 35.43 -1.00 9.61
C GLY A 316 34.24 -1.82 9.11
N TRP A 317 33.40 -1.23 8.25
CA TRP A 317 32.18 -1.88 7.76
C TRP A 317 32.13 -1.91 6.24
N PHE A 318 32.04 -3.11 5.64
CA PHE A 318 31.76 -3.21 4.20
C PHE A 318 30.25 -3.17 3.96
N LEU A 319 29.73 -2.01 3.60
CA LEU A 319 28.31 -1.83 3.32
C LEU A 319 28.03 -2.03 1.83
N ASN A 320 27.23 -3.05 1.49
CA ASN A 320 26.76 -3.24 0.12
C ASN A 320 25.72 -2.18 -0.25
N LYS A 321 24.60 -2.17 0.48
CA LYS A 321 23.47 -1.27 0.23
C LYS A 321 22.52 -1.17 1.41
N ILE A 322 21.66 -0.16 1.38
CA ILE A 322 20.52 0.02 2.29
C ILE A 322 19.23 0.08 1.47
N THR A 323 18.18 -0.62 1.92
CA THR A 323 16.83 -0.42 1.37
C THR A 323 15.88 0.15 2.42
N ILE A 324 15.01 1.07 2.02
CA ILE A 324 14.00 1.69 2.88
C ILE A 324 12.65 1.57 2.20
N GLN A 325 11.77 0.75 2.77
CA GLN A 325 10.39 0.59 2.31
C GLN A 325 9.44 1.36 3.21
N ASN A 326 8.54 2.14 2.61
CA ASN A 326 7.36 2.65 3.31
C ASN A 326 6.27 1.58 3.27
N ASP A 327 5.99 0.95 4.41
CA ASP A 327 5.11 -0.23 4.52
C ASP A 327 3.64 0.10 4.21
N ASP A 328 3.23 1.36 4.38
CA ASP A 328 1.87 1.80 4.01
C ASP A 328 1.66 1.82 2.49
N THR A 329 2.73 2.07 1.73
CA THR A 329 2.67 2.26 0.27
C THR A 329 3.30 1.11 -0.53
N GLY A 330 4.14 0.29 0.12
CA GLY A 330 4.99 -0.70 -0.54
C GLY A 330 6.11 -0.12 -1.41
N ILE A 331 6.32 1.21 -1.41
CA ILE A 331 7.39 1.86 -2.16
C ILE A 331 8.71 1.65 -1.42
N GLU A 332 9.69 1.06 -2.12
CA GLU A 332 11.05 0.85 -1.63
C GLU A 332 12.04 1.78 -2.35
N ALA A 333 12.96 2.37 -1.58
CA ALA A 333 14.09 3.15 -2.05
C ALA A 333 15.39 2.37 -1.78
N GLU A 334 16.31 2.37 -2.74
CA GLU A 334 17.60 1.67 -2.64
C GLU A 334 18.77 2.66 -2.68
N PHE A 335 19.76 2.42 -1.81
CA PHE A 335 20.95 3.25 -1.61
C PHE A 335 22.20 2.36 -1.65
N PRO A 336 22.80 2.14 -2.84
CA PRO A 336 24.00 1.31 -3.00
C PRO A 336 25.25 2.06 -2.54
N TYR A 337 26.23 1.31 -2.04
CA TYR A 337 27.54 1.84 -1.68
C TYR A 337 28.68 0.89 -2.11
N TYR A 338 28.58 -0.40 -1.79
CA TYR A 338 29.54 -1.45 -2.17
C TYR A 338 30.99 -1.12 -1.84
N SER A 339 31.23 -0.52 -0.68
CA SER A 339 32.57 -0.08 -0.27
C SER A 339 32.71 -0.09 1.25
N TRP A 340 33.93 0.17 1.71
CA TRP A 340 34.25 0.26 3.13
C TRP A 340 33.82 1.61 3.72
N LEU A 341 33.22 1.57 4.91
CA LEU A 341 33.19 2.66 5.86
C LEU A 341 34.29 2.38 6.88
N ASP A 342 35.49 2.88 6.61
CA ASP A 342 36.72 2.60 7.36
C ASP A 342 37.72 3.73 7.09
N LYS A 343 38.59 4.07 8.04
CA LYS A 343 39.67 5.07 7.86
C LYS A 343 40.90 4.52 7.14
N SER A 344 41.09 3.21 7.20
CA SER A 344 42.24 2.48 6.70
C SER A 344 42.04 1.93 5.28
N ALA A 345 40.79 1.76 4.84
CA ALA A 345 40.42 1.30 3.51
C ALA A 345 39.78 2.42 2.67
N ASP A 346 40.13 2.52 1.38
CA ASP A 346 39.55 3.53 0.48
C ASP A 346 38.02 3.37 0.40
N PRO A 347 37.23 4.45 0.56
CA PRO A 347 37.60 5.87 0.44
C PRO A 347 38.12 6.58 1.71
N LYS A 348 38.47 5.85 2.78
CA LYS A 348 39.01 6.39 4.04
C LYS A 348 38.03 7.31 4.78
N SER A 349 36.77 6.86 4.88
CA SER A 349 35.71 7.59 5.56
C SER A 349 34.85 6.65 6.40
N THR A 350 34.45 7.09 7.59
CA THR A 350 33.52 6.39 8.50
C THR A 350 32.09 6.95 8.41
N GLU A 351 31.89 7.93 7.53
CA GLU A 351 30.64 8.61 7.25
C GLU A 351 30.42 8.72 5.75
N ILE A 352 29.19 8.53 5.30
CA ILE A 352 28.80 8.73 3.89
C ILE A 352 27.38 9.28 3.77
N ILE A 353 27.16 10.09 2.74
CA ILE A 353 25.83 10.44 2.26
C ILE A 353 25.55 9.63 0.99
N LEU A 354 24.57 8.73 1.05
CA LEU A 354 24.10 7.95 -0.08
C LEU A 354 22.86 8.61 -0.65
N THR A 355 22.86 8.89 -1.94
CA THR A 355 21.66 9.34 -2.65
C THR A 355 20.86 8.13 -3.12
N ARG A 356 19.53 8.26 -3.12
CA ARG A 356 18.63 7.23 -3.68
C ARG A 356 19.09 6.91 -5.08
N MET A 357 19.21 5.63 -5.42
CA MET A 357 19.30 5.26 -6.82
C MET A 357 18.12 5.91 -7.55
N PRO A 358 18.36 6.69 -8.62
CA PRO A 358 17.28 7.10 -9.49
C PRO A 358 16.54 5.83 -9.90
N VAL A 359 15.27 5.70 -9.51
CA VAL A 359 14.39 4.79 -10.22
C VAL A 359 14.28 5.43 -11.58
N GLN A 360 15.12 5.02 -12.55
CA GLN A 360 14.85 5.37 -13.93
C GLN A 360 13.41 4.92 -14.17
N PRO A 361 12.47 5.85 -14.43
CA PRO A 361 11.08 5.46 -14.59
C PRO A 361 11.03 4.37 -15.65
N ARG A 362 10.25 3.31 -15.40
CA ARG A 362 10.21 2.15 -16.30
C ARG A 362 9.87 2.65 -17.71
N PRO A 363 10.74 2.42 -18.71
CA PRO A 363 10.40 2.65 -20.11
C PRO A 363 9.11 1.92 -20.45
N PHE A 364 8.14 2.67 -20.93
CA PHE A 364 6.79 2.22 -21.14
C PHE A 364 6.37 2.40 -22.60
N TYR A 365 5.73 1.38 -23.16
CA TYR A 365 5.27 1.36 -24.54
C TYR A 365 3.76 1.67 -24.59
N ALA A 366 3.42 2.86 -25.04
CA ALA A 366 2.06 3.28 -25.36
C ALA A 366 1.76 2.90 -26.82
N ILE A 367 1.21 1.71 -27.01
CA ILE A 367 1.09 1.07 -28.32
C ILE A 367 -0.29 1.40 -28.92
N ALA A 368 -0.31 2.07 -30.07
CA ALA A 368 -1.56 2.35 -30.76
C ALA A 368 -2.07 1.10 -31.49
N HIS A 369 -3.35 0.76 -31.27
CA HIS A 369 -4.00 -0.44 -31.79
C HIS A 369 -4.54 -0.27 -33.21
N MET A 370 -4.44 -1.33 -34.02
CA MET A 370 -5.05 -1.45 -35.36
C MET A 370 -4.75 -0.27 -36.30
N VAL A 371 -3.50 0.21 -36.34
CA VAL A 371 -3.10 1.32 -37.22
C VAL A 371 -2.80 0.83 -38.64
N ASN A 372 -3.82 0.31 -39.32
CA ASN A 372 -3.67 -0.42 -40.58
C ASN A 372 -3.41 0.45 -41.83
N THR A 373 -3.23 1.77 -41.67
CA THR A 373 -2.87 2.70 -42.75
C THR A 373 -1.80 3.71 -42.30
N PRO A 374 -0.99 4.26 -43.22
CA PRO A 374 -0.01 5.29 -42.87
C PRO A 374 -0.64 6.51 -42.17
N ALA A 375 -1.86 6.88 -42.55
CA ALA A 375 -2.59 7.99 -41.91
C ALA A 375 -2.90 7.70 -40.43
N TYR A 376 -3.27 6.46 -40.09
CA TYR A 376 -3.50 6.08 -38.69
C TYR A 376 -2.22 5.94 -37.88
N VAL A 377 -1.10 5.58 -38.52
CA VAL A 377 0.21 5.62 -37.87
C VAL A 377 0.56 7.06 -37.51
N GLU A 378 0.46 7.99 -38.46
CA GLU A 378 0.75 9.41 -38.23
C GLU A 378 -0.14 10.00 -37.13
N GLU A 379 -1.46 9.76 -37.19
CA GLU A 379 -2.42 10.18 -36.16
C GLU A 379 -1.99 9.66 -34.77
N ALA A 380 -1.67 8.37 -34.66
CA ALA A 380 -1.27 7.78 -33.39
C ALA A 380 0.02 8.40 -32.81
N LEU A 381 1.03 8.63 -33.66
CA LEU A 381 2.29 9.23 -33.25
C LEU A 381 2.11 10.70 -32.84
N ASP A 382 1.27 11.46 -33.54
CA ASP A 382 0.90 12.84 -33.16
C ASP A 382 0.18 12.90 -31.81
N LEU A 383 -0.63 11.88 -31.49
CA LEU A 383 -1.27 11.74 -30.19
C LEU A 383 -0.31 11.30 -29.07
N GLY A 384 0.95 11.01 -29.40
CA GLY A 384 2.03 10.71 -28.46
C GLY A 384 2.26 9.22 -28.19
N SER A 385 1.74 8.32 -29.02
CA SER A 385 2.20 6.93 -28.99
C SER A 385 3.66 6.83 -29.41
N ASN A 386 4.44 6.00 -28.70
CA ASN A 386 5.83 5.70 -29.03
C ASN A 386 6.00 4.35 -29.74
N ALA A 387 4.90 3.62 -29.90
CA ALA A 387 4.83 2.31 -30.54
C ALA A 387 3.49 2.13 -31.25
N VAL A 388 3.46 1.24 -32.24
CA VAL A 388 2.24 0.95 -32.99
C VAL A 388 2.06 -0.54 -33.26
N GLU A 389 0.81 -0.98 -33.34
CA GLU A 389 0.40 -2.33 -33.71
C GLU A 389 -0.51 -2.30 -34.93
N PHE A 390 -0.27 -3.21 -35.88
CA PHE A 390 -1.06 -3.35 -37.09
C PHE A 390 -1.18 -4.81 -37.51
N ASP A 391 -2.31 -5.14 -38.14
CA ASP A 391 -2.68 -6.49 -38.50
C ASP A 391 -2.10 -6.88 -39.85
N ILE A 392 -1.49 -8.07 -39.93
CA ILE A 392 -1.00 -8.64 -41.18
C ILE A 392 -1.84 -9.84 -41.57
N THR A 393 -2.42 -9.80 -42.77
CA THR A 393 -3.17 -10.90 -43.36
C THR A 393 -2.40 -11.49 -44.55
N PRO A 394 -1.76 -12.66 -44.40
CA PRO A 394 -1.14 -13.35 -45.52
C PRO A 394 -2.17 -14.01 -46.44
N LYS A 395 -1.93 -13.97 -47.74
CA LYS A 395 -2.72 -14.62 -48.76
C LYS A 395 -1.84 -15.47 -49.67
N LEU A 396 -2.07 -16.78 -49.66
CA LEU A 396 -1.36 -17.71 -50.55
C LEU A 396 -1.88 -17.57 -51.99
N ASN A 397 -1.00 -17.23 -52.91
CA ASN A 397 -1.26 -17.14 -54.33
C ASN A 397 -1.16 -18.51 -55.02
N LYS A 398 -1.63 -18.57 -56.27
CA LYS A 398 -1.61 -19.80 -57.09
C LYS A 398 -0.19 -20.28 -57.43
N ASP A 399 0.78 -19.38 -57.47
CA ASP A 399 2.20 -19.67 -57.71
C ASP A 399 2.90 -20.25 -56.46
N GLY A 400 2.20 -20.32 -55.32
CA GLY A 400 2.72 -20.85 -54.06
C GLY A 400 3.41 -19.81 -53.17
N ASN A 401 3.43 -18.54 -53.58
CA ASN A 401 3.97 -17.42 -52.80
C ASN A 401 2.88 -16.69 -52.00
N PHE A 402 3.27 -15.94 -50.99
CA PHE A 402 2.38 -15.13 -50.17
C PHE A 402 2.39 -13.66 -50.61
N ASN A 403 1.20 -13.07 -50.71
CA ASN A 403 1.02 -11.62 -50.63
C ASN A 403 0.58 -11.26 -49.21
N PHE A 404 0.92 -10.05 -48.76
CA PHE A 404 0.61 -9.58 -47.42
C PHE A 404 -0.13 -8.25 -47.49
N ASP A 405 -1.31 -8.20 -46.86
CA ASP A 405 -2.08 -6.98 -46.67
C ASP A 405 -2.00 -6.56 -45.20
N VAL A 406 -1.90 -5.26 -44.96
CA VAL A 406 -2.11 -4.66 -43.64
C VAL A 406 -3.60 -4.44 -43.45
N PHE A 407 -4.25 -5.33 -42.70
CA PHE A 407 -5.70 -5.45 -42.64
C PHE A 407 -6.14 -6.36 -41.48
N HIS A 408 -7.12 -5.89 -40.69
CA HIS A 408 -7.74 -6.67 -39.62
C HIS A 408 -8.89 -7.55 -40.14
N GLY A 409 -9.90 -6.92 -40.76
CA GLY A 409 -11.16 -7.56 -41.17
C GLY A 409 -12.35 -7.30 -40.26
N PHE A 410 -13.55 -7.51 -40.81
CA PHE A 410 -14.84 -7.33 -40.14
C PHE A 410 -15.07 -8.36 -39.03
N ARG A 411 -15.62 -7.94 -37.89
CA ARG A 411 -16.12 -8.84 -36.85
C ARG A 411 -17.64 -8.71 -36.66
N PRO A 412 -18.41 -9.81 -36.56
CA PRO A 412 -19.87 -9.73 -36.40
C PRO A 412 -20.36 -9.11 -35.10
N ASP A 413 -19.51 -9.00 -34.08
CA ASP A 413 -19.79 -8.49 -32.73
C ASP A 413 -19.44 -7.00 -32.55
N PHE A 414 -19.21 -6.27 -33.64
CA PHE A 414 -18.86 -4.84 -33.58
C PHE A 414 -19.98 -4.01 -32.95
N ASP A 415 -19.62 -3.25 -31.92
CA ASP A 415 -20.46 -2.20 -31.33
C ASP A 415 -20.75 -1.09 -32.38
N PRO A 416 -22.01 -0.91 -32.82
CA PRO A 416 -22.36 0.06 -33.84
C PRO A 416 -22.09 1.52 -33.42
N ASP A 417 -21.96 1.79 -32.11
CA ASP A 417 -21.65 3.13 -31.60
C ASP A 417 -20.15 3.46 -31.72
N LYS A 418 -19.31 2.52 -32.18
CA LYS A 418 -17.85 2.67 -32.36
C LYS A 418 -17.43 2.72 -33.83
N ILE A 419 -18.06 3.61 -34.61
CA ILE A 419 -17.84 3.75 -36.06
C ILE A 419 -16.36 3.85 -36.46
N ASN A 420 -15.56 4.68 -35.76
CA ASN A 420 -14.13 4.85 -36.06
C ASN A 420 -13.33 3.53 -35.93
N LEU A 421 -13.69 2.65 -34.99
CA LEU A 421 -13.05 1.36 -34.83
C LEU A 421 -13.41 0.40 -35.95
N MET A 422 -14.66 0.45 -36.42
CA MET A 422 -15.09 -0.34 -37.57
C MET A 422 -14.37 0.12 -38.85
N GLU A 423 -14.26 1.43 -39.09
CA GLU A 423 -13.50 1.97 -40.23
C GLU A 423 -12.03 1.55 -40.19
N ARG A 424 -11.37 1.65 -39.03
CA ARG A 424 -10.00 1.15 -38.82
C ARG A 424 -9.86 -0.34 -39.10
N SER A 425 -10.87 -1.15 -38.74
CA SER A 425 -10.85 -2.60 -38.98
C SER A 425 -10.96 -2.99 -40.46
N LEU A 426 -11.61 -2.14 -41.27
CA LEU A 426 -11.85 -2.37 -42.69
C LEU A 426 -10.78 -1.74 -43.59
N ALA A 427 -10.01 -0.80 -43.05
CA ALA A 427 -8.93 -0.16 -43.78
C ALA A 427 -7.86 -1.18 -44.18
N ARG A 428 -7.39 -1.08 -45.43
CA ARG A 428 -6.43 -2.01 -46.02
C ARG A 428 -5.32 -1.25 -46.72
N THR A 429 -4.08 -1.67 -46.48
CA THR A 429 -2.89 -1.17 -47.19
C THR A 429 -2.04 -2.34 -47.66
N GLU A 430 -1.44 -2.24 -48.84
CA GLU A 430 -0.43 -3.21 -49.28
C GLU A 430 0.83 -3.10 -48.40
N LEU A 431 1.40 -4.23 -47.99
CA LEU A 431 2.48 -4.24 -46.99
C LEU A 431 3.71 -3.43 -47.44
N SER A 432 4.18 -3.58 -48.67
CA SER A 432 5.38 -2.89 -49.13
C SER A 432 5.23 -1.36 -49.07
N LEU A 433 4.05 -0.84 -49.45
CA LEU A 433 3.72 0.58 -49.33
C LEU A 433 3.67 1.02 -47.87
N PHE A 434 3.04 0.22 -47.00
CA PHE A 434 2.94 0.52 -45.58
C PHE A 434 4.32 0.61 -44.92
N LEU A 435 5.19 -0.38 -45.16
CA LEU A 435 6.54 -0.45 -44.60
C LEU A 435 7.44 0.72 -45.03
N LYS A 436 7.35 1.13 -46.30
CA LYS A 436 8.07 2.31 -46.80
C LYS A 436 7.65 3.59 -46.09
N ASN A 437 6.36 3.71 -45.73
CA ASN A 437 5.88 4.86 -44.95
C ASN A 437 6.35 4.82 -43.49
N LEU A 438 6.41 3.64 -42.85
CA LEU A 438 6.99 3.52 -41.51
C LEU A 438 8.42 4.07 -41.44
N LYS A 439 9.21 3.89 -42.51
CA LYS A 439 10.56 4.45 -42.60
C LYS A 439 10.55 5.98 -42.62
N ILE A 440 9.60 6.60 -43.31
CA ILE A 440 9.41 8.05 -43.32
C ILE A 440 9.05 8.55 -41.92
N PHE A 441 8.21 7.81 -41.19
CA PHE A 441 7.84 8.16 -39.82
C PHE A 441 8.99 8.00 -38.83
N GLU A 442 9.87 7.01 -39.02
CA GLU A 442 11.11 6.90 -38.23
C GLU A 442 11.92 8.20 -38.30
N ASP A 443 12.09 8.79 -39.48
CA ASP A 443 12.89 10.02 -39.61
C ASP A 443 12.18 11.24 -39.00
N ARG A 444 10.84 11.25 -38.99
CA ARG A 444 10.02 12.39 -38.53
C ARG A 444 9.71 12.37 -37.03
N PHE A 445 9.56 11.20 -36.42
CA PHE A 445 9.11 11.04 -35.04
C PHE A 445 10.21 10.41 -34.19
N GLU A 446 10.94 11.24 -33.43
CA GLU A 446 12.07 10.79 -32.60
C GLU A 446 11.65 9.77 -31.52
N ASP A 447 10.45 9.93 -30.98
CA ASP A 447 9.87 9.03 -29.97
C ASP A 447 9.27 7.74 -30.56
N PHE A 448 9.28 7.55 -31.88
CA PHE A 448 8.82 6.31 -32.48
C PHE A 448 9.90 5.22 -32.36
N THR A 449 9.59 4.15 -31.62
CA THR A 449 10.58 3.15 -31.18
C THR A 449 10.28 1.71 -31.56
N LEU A 450 9.00 1.34 -31.70
CA LEU A 450 8.60 -0.06 -31.80
C LEU A 450 7.38 -0.25 -32.70
N VAL A 451 7.44 -1.28 -33.53
CA VAL A 451 6.31 -1.77 -34.34
C VAL A 451 5.96 -3.21 -33.97
N ILE A 452 4.67 -3.51 -33.88
CA ILE A 452 4.13 -4.85 -33.62
C ILE A 452 3.30 -5.27 -34.82
N TYR A 453 3.67 -6.40 -35.42
CA TYR A 453 2.95 -7.03 -36.51
C TYR A 453 2.07 -8.12 -35.92
N ASP A 454 0.74 -7.93 -35.91
CA ASP A 454 -0.20 -8.97 -35.50
C ASP A 454 -0.51 -9.86 -36.72
N CYS A 455 0.25 -10.95 -36.84
CA CYS A 455 0.16 -11.87 -37.97
C CYS A 455 -1.06 -12.80 -37.84
N LYS A 456 -2.11 -12.55 -38.64
CA LYS A 456 -3.32 -13.36 -38.73
C LYS A 456 -3.10 -14.62 -39.56
N LEU A 457 -2.38 -15.59 -38.97
CA LEU A 457 -1.98 -16.82 -39.65
C LEU A 457 -3.07 -17.91 -39.68
N GLY A 458 -4.31 -17.61 -39.31
CA GLY A 458 -5.40 -18.60 -39.17
C GLY A 458 -5.67 -19.40 -40.44
N ASP A 459 -5.57 -18.75 -41.60
CA ASP A 459 -5.81 -19.38 -42.91
C ASP A 459 -4.55 -20.00 -43.53
N VAL A 460 -3.39 -19.86 -42.88
CA VAL A 460 -2.12 -20.40 -43.37
C VAL A 460 -1.99 -21.86 -42.96
N LYS A 461 -1.94 -22.76 -43.93
CA LYS A 461 -1.73 -24.20 -43.69
C LYS A 461 -0.44 -24.45 -42.89
N LYS A 462 -0.48 -25.37 -41.93
CA LYS A 462 0.66 -25.70 -41.04
C LYS A 462 1.99 -25.93 -41.78
N GLY A 463 1.97 -26.66 -42.91
CA GLY A 463 3.17 -26.92 -43.73
C GLY A 463 3.68 -25.73 -44.55
N LYS A 464 3.01 -24.58 -44.49
CA LYS A 464 3.37 -23.35 -45.21
C LYS A 464 3.72 -22.18 -44.28
N LEU A 465 3.58 -22.36 -42.95
CA LEU A 465 3.88 -21.32 -41.96
C LEU A 465 5.34 -20.85 -42.02
N GLU A 466 6.28 -21.77 -42.19
CA GLU A 466 7.70 -21.44 -42.29
C GLU A 466 8.01 -20.64 -43.56
N LEU A 467 7.49 -21.06 -44.71
CA LEU A 467 7.59 -20.30 -45.96
C LEU A 467 6.96 -18.90 -45.84
N CYS A 468 5.79 -18.81 -45.19
CA CYS A 468 5.14 -17.54 -44.89
C CYS A 468 6.04 -16.63 -44.04
N GLY A 469 6.72 -17.19 -43.03
CA GLY A 469 7.68 -16.46 -42.20
C GLY A 469 8.89 -15.97 -42.97
N MET A 470 9.44 -16.81 -43.85
CA MET A 470 10.55 -16.41 -44.74
C MET A 470 10.16 -15.23 -45.63
N GLN A 471 9.02 -15.34 -46.33
CA GLN A 471 8.57 -14.29 -47.26
C GLN A 471 8.15 -13.00 -46.54
N MET A 472 7.61 -13.10 -45.32
CA MET A 472 7.35 -11.92 -44.48
C MET A 472 8.65 -11.21 -44.10
N ALA A 473 9.67 -11.97 -43.69
CA ALA A 473 10.98 -11.41 -43.36
C ALA A 473 11.64 -10.75 -44.56
N GLU A 474 11.50 -11.30 -45.77
CA GLU A 474 11.96 -10.66 -47.01
C GLU A 474 11.28 -9.30 -47.22
N GLN A 475 9.96 -9.19 -47.01
CA GLN A 475 9.25 -7.91 -47.12
C GLN A 475 9.75 -6.88 -46.10
N ILE A 476 9.97 -7.29 -44.86
CA ILE A 476 10.50 -6.44 -43.78
C ILE A 476 11.92 -5.97 -44.11
N MET A 477 12.79 -6.87 -44.55
CA MET A 477 14.17 -6.52 -44.90
C MET A 477 14.21 -5.61 -46.14
N ASN A 478 13.43 -5.88 -47.17
CA ASN A 478 13.49 -5.12 -48.41
C ASN A 478 12.82 -3.74 -48.32
N ASN A 479 11.75 -3.60 -47.54
CA ASN A 479 10.93 -2.39 -47.54
C ASN A 479 11.01 -1.55 -46.26
N PHE A 480 11.53 -2.10 -45.15
CA PHE A 480 11.63 -1.38 -43.87
C PHE A 480 13.08 -1.18 -43.41
N TYR A 481 13.84 -2.27 -43.18
CA TYR A 481 15.24 -2.16 -42.75
C TYR A 481 16.17 -1.74 -43.90
N GLY A 482 15.92 -2.23 -45.12
CA GLY A 482 16.76 -2.04 -46.29
C GLY A 482 18.18 -2.58 -46.09
N ASN A 483 19.14 -2.01 -46.83
CA ASN A 483 20.58 -2.29 -46.65
C ASN A 483 21.21 -1.48 -45.50
N ASN A 484 20.39 -0.76 -44.72
CA ASN A 484 20.88 0.19 -43.73
C ASN A 484 20.93 -0.47 -42.34
N SER A 485 22.12 -0.72 -41.83
CA SER A 485 22.35 -1.26 -40.48
C SER A 485 21.97 -0.29 -39.34
N ASN A 486 21.52 0.93 -39.68
CA ASN A 486 21.24 2.00 -38.74
C ASN A 486 19.73 2.19 -38.45
N ASN A 487 18.87 1.20 -38.71
CA ASN A 487 17.46 1.25 -38.30
C ASN A 487 17.35 1.36 -36.77
N ARG A 488 16.52 2.28 -36.31
CA ARG A 488 16.34 2.65 -34.90
C ARG A 488 15.02 2.15 -34.32
N ILE A 489 14.18 1.51 -35.14
CA ILE A 489 12.90 0.95 -34.73
C ILE A 489 13.01 -0.57 -34.55
N PHE A 490 12.56 -1.03 -33.40
CA PHE A 490 12.45 -2.45 -33.07
C PHE A 490 11.17 -3.05 -33.63
N THR A 491 11.19 -4.34 -33.92
CA THR A 491 10.06 -5.07 -34.50
C THR A 491 9.68 -6.26 -33.62
N ILE A 492 8.38 -6.43 -33.37
CA ILE A 492 7.81 -7.65 -32.79
C ILE A 492 6.88 -8.31 -33.79
N LEU A 493 7.08 -9.58 -34.06
CA LEU A 493 6.17 -10.41 -34.85
C LEU A 493 5.32 -11.24 -33.89
N SER A 494 4.06 -10.86 -33.74
CA SER A 494 3.10 -11.57 -32.89
C SER A 494 2.29 -12.56 -33.73
N VAL A 495 2.06 -13.76 -33.18
CA VAL A 495 1.14 -14.75 -33.76
C VAL A 495 0.18 -15.24 -32.68
N GLY A 496 -1.04 -15.63 -33.03
CA GLY A 496 -2.03 -16.02 -32.02
C GLY A 496 -1.59 -17.17 -31.11
N LYS A 497 -1.27 -18.34 -31.68
CA LYS A 497 -1.08 -19.59 -30.93
C LYS A 497 0.23 -20.30 -31.22
N LYS A 498 0.65 -21.17 -30.30
CA LYS A 498 1.92 -21.94 -30.40
C LYS A 498 2.01 -22.85 -31.62
N GLN A 499 0.88 -23.25 -32.21
CA GLN A 499 0.87 -24.06 -33.43
C GLN A 499 1.50 -23.32 -34.62
N SER A 500 1.56 -22.00 -34.55
CA SER A 500 2.17 -21.13 -35.56
C SER A 500 3.66 -20.89 -35.35
N ALA A 501 4.30 -21.53 -34.35
CA ALA A 501 5.69 -21.25 -33.98
C ALA A 501 6.72 -21.46 -35.11
N SER A 502 6.43 -22.32 -36.10
CA SER A 502 7.32 -22.52 -37.27
C SER A 502 7.40 -21.29 -38.18
N PHE A 503 6.47 -20.34 -38.07
CA PHE A 503 6.59 -19.04 -38.71
C PHE A 503 7.85 -18.30 -38.23
N PHE A 504 8.14 -18.33 -36.93
CA PHE A 504 9.34 -17.69 -36.37
C PHE A 504 10.63 -18.32 -36.88
N ASP A 505 10.64 -19.66 -37.07
CA ASP A 505 11.77 -20.37 -37.67
C ASP A 505 12.04 -19.86 -39.09
N GLY A 506 10.98 -19.66 -39.87
CA GLY A 506 11.08 -19.09 -41.22
C GLY A 506 11.63 -17.67 -41.23
N VAL A 507 11.17 -16.81 -40.31
CA VAL A 507 11.67 -15.44 -40.17
C VAL A 507 13.18 -15.45 -39.86
N MET A 508 13.59 -16.23 -38.87
CA MET A 508 14.99 -16.26 -38.41
C MET A 508 15.97 -16.83 -39.44
N LYS A 509 15.49 -17.56 -40.45
CA LYS A 509 16.31 -18.02 -41.60
C LYS A 509 16.70 -16.91 -42.55
N ILE A 510 15.89 -15.85 -42.64
CA ILE A 510 16.09 -14.74 -43.58
C ILE A 510 16.77 -13.56 -42.91
N ILE A 511 16.47 -13.27 -41.64
CA ILE A 511 17.03 -12.12 -40.93
C ILE A 511 18.55 -12.27 -40.74
N PRO A 512 19.37 -11.33 -41.27
CA PRO A 512 20.83 -11.35 -41.05
C PRO A 512 21.20 -11.18 -39.57
N LYS A 513 22.39 -11.64 -39.20
CA LYS A 513 22.84 -11.73 -37.80
C LYS A 513 22.78 -10.38 -37.08
N GLU A 514 23.20 -9.30 -37.74
CA GLU A 514 23.23 -7.93 -37.24
C GLU A 514 21.83 -7.34 -36.98
N PHE A 515 20.80 -7.87 -37.66
CA PHE A 515 19.41 -7.43 -37.49
C PHE A 515 18.65 -8.24 -36.43
N LYS A 516 19.13 -9.42 -36.04
CA LYS A 516 18.47 -10.27 -35.02
C LYS A 516 18.21 -9.54 -33.70
N GLN A 517 19.08 -8.60 -33.32
CA GLN A 517 18.91 -7.79 -32.10
C GLN A 517 17.73 -6.80 -32.15
N TYR A 518 17.18 -6.53 -33.34
CA TYR A 518 16.03 -5.64 -33.54
C TYR A 518 14.70 -6.39 -33.65
N ILE A 519 14.74 -7.72 -33.73
CA ILE A 519 13.56 -8.56 -33.94
C ILE A 519 13.20 -9.31 -32.66
N GLY A 520 11.92 -9.26 -32.31
CA GLY A 520 11.31 -10.05 -31.26
C GLY A 520 10.02 -10.74 -31.72
N PHE A 521 9.48 -11.57 -30.84
CA PHE A 521 8.33 -12.42 -31.11
C PHE A 521 7.38 -12.43 -29.92
N ASP A 522 6.11 -12.69 -30.19
CA ASP A 522 5.07 -12.81 -29.16
C ASP A 522 4.03 -13.88 -29.55
N PHE A 523 3.41 -14.48 -28.54
CA PHE A 523 2.20 -15.28 -28.71
C PHE A 523 1.02 -14.57 -28.04
N SER A 524 0.14 -13.93 -28.81
CA SER A 524 -0.90 -13.04 -28.27
C SER A 524 -2.05 -13.77 -27.56
N GLU A 525 -2.23 -15.07 -27.79
CA GLU A 525 -3.31 -15.89 -27.18
C GLU A 525 -2.80 -17.03 -26.28
N GLU A 526 -1.48 -17.13 -26.02
CA GLU A 526 -0.92 -18.20 -25.18
C GLU A 526 -0.67 -17.76 -23.74
N SER A 527 -0.77 -18.73 -22.81
CA SER A 527 -0.42 -18.49 -21.41
C SER A 527 1.06 -18.20 -21.23
N PHE A 528 1.40 -17.33 -20.27
CA PHE A 528 2.79 -17.00 -19.92
C PHE A 528 3.69 -18.23 -19.76
N ALA A 529 3.21 -19.26 -19.06
CA ALA A 529 3.98 -20.49 -18.82
C ALA A 529 4.26 -21.28 -20.10
N THR A 530 3.33 -21.28 -21.06
CA THR A 530 3.52 -21.95 -22.34
C THR A 530 4.50 -21.18 -23.20
N THR A 531 4.33 -19.85 -23.28
CA THR A 531 5.24 -18.94 -23.99
C THR A 531 6.68 -19.07 -23.44
N GLU A 532 6.85 -19.00 -22.12
CA GLU A 532 8.15 -19.13 -21.46
C GLU A 532 8.84 -20.46 -21.79
N ARG A 533 8.10 -21.58 -21.71
CA ARG A 533 8.63 -22.92 -22.03
C ARG A 533 9.05 -23.08 -23.49
N ILE A 534 8.33 -22.45 -24.41
CA ILE A 534 8.71 -22.46 -25.83
C ILE A 534 9.97 -21.62 -26.04
N PHE A 535 10.05 -20.45 -25.38
CA PHE A 535 11.17 -19.56 -25.56
C PHE A 535 12.48 -20.10 -24.96
N GLU A 536 12.41 -20.81 -23.83
CA GLU A 536 13.59 -21.51 -23.28
C GLU A 536 14.31 -22.40 -24.30
N LYS A 537 13.59 -22.91 -25.30
CA LYS A 537 14.13 -23.75 -26.37
C LYS A 537 14.63 -22.96 -27.58
N ARG A 538 14.40 -21.64 -27.63
CA ARG A 538 14.64 -20.76 -28.79
C ARG A 538 15.58 -19.61 -28.40
N THR A 539 16.76 -19.91 -27.90
CA THR A 539 17.68 -18.94 -27.25
C THR A 539 18.18 -17.79 -28.13
N GLU A 540 18.09 -17.90 -29.46
CA GLU A 540 18.54 -16.85 -30.40
C GLU A 540 17.53 -15.73 -30.65
N ALA A 541 16.34 -15.80 -30.07
CA ALA A 541 15.25 -14.88 -30.35
C ALA A 541 14.92 -14.01 -29.13
N ASN A 542 14.16 -12.93 -29.32
CA ASN A 542 13.69 -12.09 -28.21
C ASN A 542 12.18 -12.26 -28.05
N PHE A 543 11.66 -12.38 -26.83
CA PHE A 543 10.23 -12.62 -26.63
C PHE A 543 9.58 -11.64 -25.68
N TRP A 544 8.42 -11.16 -26.10
CA TRP A 544 7.46 -10.48 -25.26
C TRP A 544 6.33 -11.45 -24.87
N TRP A 545 5.53 -11.05 -23.90
CA TRP A 545 4.28 -11.73 -23.60
C TRP A 545 3.14 -10.71 -23.48
N GLY A 546 2.18 -10.81 -24.38
CA GLY A 546 0.93 -10.08 -24.35
C GLY A 546 -0.21 -10.91 -23.79
N SER A 547 -1.15 -10.27 -23.09
CA SER A 547 -2.45 -10.88 -22.84
C SER A 547 -3.54 -9.83 -22.64
N GLY A 548 -4.76 -10.20 -22.98
CA GLY A 548 -5.95 -9.49 -22.53
C GLY A 548 -7.16 -9.89 -23.37
N ILE A 549 -8.01 -8.93 -23.66
CA ILE A 549 -9.29 -9.16 -24.32
C ILE A 549 -9.66 -7.96 -25.19
N ALA A 550 -10.41 -8.22 -26.27
CA ALA A 550 -10.97 -7.15 -27.08
C ALA A 550 -11.79 -6.20 -26.21
N SER A 551 -11.61 -4.87 -26.39
CA SER A 551 -12.20 -3.82 -25.55
C SER A 551 -13.74 -3.77 -25.61
N GLN A 552 -14.35 -4.57 -26.48
CA GLN A 552 -15.79 -4.71 -26.66
C GLN A 552 -16.38 -5.87 -25.82
N VAL A 553 -15.55 -6.73 -25.21
CA VAL A 553 -16.04 -7.85 -24.40
C VAL A 553 -16.18 -7.43 -22.92
N PRO A 554 -17.39 -7.50 -22.33
CA PRO A 554 -17.60 -7.16 -20.93
C PRO A 554 -17.08 -8.28 -20.01
N LYS A 555 -15.78 -8.29 -19.74
CA LYS A 555 -15.17 -9.07 -18.65
C LYS A 555 -14.45 -8.15 -17.67
N THR A 556 -14.54 -8.47 -16.38
CA THR A 556 -13.92 -7.66 -15.34
C THR A 556 -12.40 -7.89 -15.31
N LEU A 557 -11.63 -6.80 -15.25
CA LEU A 557 -10.17 -6.81 -15.09
C LEU A 557 -9.69 -7.55 -13.84
N LYS A 558 -10.59 -7.85 -12.88
CA LYS A 558 -10.31 -8.54 -11.60
C LYS A 558 -9.59 -9.87 -11.79
N HIS A 559 -9.79 -10.56 -12.92
CA HIS A 559 -9.14 -11.85 -13.20
C HIS A 559 -7.73 -11.72 -13.79
N PHE A 560 -7.38 -10.59 -14.40
CA PHE A 560 -6.11 -10.43 -15.11
C PHE A 560 -4.99 -9.88 -14.21
N VAL A 561 -5.29 -8.97 -13.27
CA VAL A 561 -4.25 -8.38 -12.40
C VAL A 561 -3.38 -9.43 -11.69
N PRO A 562 -3.95 -10.50 -11.07
CA PRO A 562 -3.13 -11.55 -10.45
C PRO A 562 -2.21 -12.28 -11.45
N GLN A 563 -2.71 -12.55 -12.66
CA GLN A 563 -1.92 -13.20 -13.72
C GLN A 563 -0.72 -12.35 -14.12
N PHE A 564 -0.92 -11.03 -14.29
CA PHE A 564 0.15 -10.09 -14.63
C PHE A 564 1.16 -9.92 -13.49
N LEU A 565 0.72 -9.91 -12.22
CA LEU A 565 1.63 -9.94 -11.07
C LEU A 565 2.49 -11.20 -11.03
N ILE A 566 1.90 -12.37 -11.34
CA ILE A 566 2.65 -13.64 -11.41
C ILE A 566 3.65 -13.61 -12.57
N ALA A 567 3.22 -13.13 -13.75
CA ALA A 567 4.09 -12.99 -14.92
C ALA A 567 5.27 -12.06 -14.63
N ALA A 568 5.03 -10.88 -14.04
CA ALA A 568 6.07 -9.93 -13.67
C ALA A 568 7.09 -10.54 -12.68
N LYS A 569 6.62 -11.28 -11.67
CA LYS A 569 7.51 -11.98 -10.72
C LYS A 569 8.35 -13.07 -11.41
N LYS A 570 7.75 -13.86 -12.30
CA LYS A 570 8.49 -14.90 -13.05
C LYS A 570 9.52 -14.30 -14.01
N ARG A 571 9.13 -13.25 -14.73
CA ARG A 571 10.00 -12.46 -15.61
C ARG A 571 11.21 -11.95 -14.83
N ALA A 572 11.00 -11.31 -13.69
CA ALA A 572 12.08 -10.79 -12.84
C ALA A 572 13.03 -11.90 -12.35
N LYS A 573 12.49 -13.09 -12.03
CA LYS A 573 13.30 -14.23 -11.56
C LYS A 573 14.11 -14.91 -12.66
N ARG A 574 13.55 -15.05 -13.86
CA ARG A 574 14.10 -15.93 -14.92
C ARG A 574 14.67 -15.18 -16.11
N GLY A 575 14.16 -13.98 -16.40
CA GLY A 575 14.59 -13.13 -17.52
C GLY A 575 14.35 -13.72 -18.92
N VAL A 576 13.57 -14.80 -19.03
CA VAL A 576 13.21 -15.45 -20.30
C VAL A 576 12.32 -14.48 -21.08
N ILE A 577 11.09 -14.21 -20.65
CA ILE A 577 10.29 -13.14 -21.24
C ILE A 577 10.96 -11.78 -20.97
N LYS A 578 11.06 -10.91 -21.98
CA LYS A 578 11.74 -9.61 -21.87
C LYS A 578 10.82 -8.50 -21.40
N LYS A 579 9.60 -8.45 -21.95
CA LYS A 579 8.58 -7.47 -21.59
C LYS A 579 7.19 -8.09 -21.55
N ILE A 580 6.30 -7.46 -20.80
CA ILE A 580 4.92 -7.85 -20.58
C ILE A 580 4.01 -6.69 -20.98
N TYR A 581 2.97 -6.95 -21.76
CA TYR A 581 2.01 -5.92 -22.15
C TYR A 581 0.56 -6.41 -22.08
N TYR A 582 -0.38 -5.46 -22.00
CA TYR A 582 -1.82 -5.75 -22.00
C TYR A 582 -2.48 -5.24 -23.27
N TRP A 583 -3.43 -5.98 -23.85
CA TRP A 583 -4.22 -5.55 -25.00
C TRP A 583 -5.70 -5.99 -24.88
N THR A 584 -6.71 -5.23 -25.28
CA THR A 584 -6.72 -3.78 -25.59
C THR A 584 -7.46 -3.08 -24.45
N LEU A 585 -6.96 -1.95 -23.96
CA LEU A 585 -7.49 -1.33 -22.74
C LEU A 585 -7.73 0.17 -22.87
N ASP A 586 -8.99 0.59 -22.93
CA ASP A 586 -9.35 2.01 -23.18
C ASP A 586 -9.97 2.73 -21.97
N ASP A 587 -10.27 2.00 -20.88
CA ASP A 587 -10.84 2.56 -19.65
C ASP A 587 -9.72 3.06 -18.70
N PRO A 588 -9.64 4.36 -18.37
CA PRO A 588 -8.59 4.93 -17.52
C PRO A 588 -8.49 4.30 -16.13
N ASN A 589 -9.62 3.85 -15.54
CA ASN A 589 -9.61 3.20 -14.22
C ASN A 589 -8.96 1.82 -14.30
N SER A 590 -9.28 1.08 -15.36
CA SER A 590 -8.67 -0.22 -15.63
C SER A 590 -7.19 -0.10 -16.00
N MET A 591 -6.79 0.94 -16.75
CA MET A 591 -5.37 1.26 -16.98
C MET A 591 -4.62 1.45 -15.65
N ALA A 592 -5.15 2.29 -14.74
CA ALA A 592 -4.53 2.48 -13.42
C ALA A 592 -4.41 1.16 -12.62
N ARG A 593 -5.43 0.30 -12.70
CA ARG A 593 -5.44 -1.01 -12.02
C ARG A 593 -4.44 -2.01 -12.60
N ILE A 594 -4.11 -1.96 -13.89
CA ILE A 594 -3.09 -2.87 -14.45
C ILE A 594 -1.69 -2.29 -14.26
N LEU A 595 -1.53 -0.96 -14.25
CA LEU A 595 -0.24 -0.30 -14.04
C LEU A 595 0.42 -0.64 -12.69
N VAL A 596 -0.33 -1.00 -11.65
CA VAL A 596 0.28 -1.49 -10.40
C VAL A 596 1.04 -2.82 -10.56
N THR A 597 0.85 -3.55 -11.66
CA THR A 597 1.54 -4.82 -11.93
C THR A 597 2.95 -4.67 -12.47
N LYS A 598 3.40 -3.43 -12.78
CA LYS A 598 4.72 -3.15 -13.38
C LYS A 598 4.93 -3.80 -14.76
N LEU A 599 3.86 -3.91 -15.56
CA LEU A 599 3.95 -4.22 -16.98
C LEU A 599 4.69 -3.13 -17.76
N ASP A 600 5.11 -3.43 -18.99
CA ASP A 600 5.98 -2.59 -19.79
C ASP A 600 5.24 -1.84 -20.91
N GLY A 601 4.00 -2.22 -21.24
CA GLY A 601 3.23 -1.52 -22.26
C GLY A 601 1.75 -1.87 -22.25
N ILE A 602 0.95 -1.03 -22.92
CA ILE A 602 -0.48 -1.26 -23.12
C ILE A 602 -0.81 -0.92 -24.57
N ILE A 603 -1.55 -1.81 -25.23
CA ILE A 603 -2.21 -1.56 -26.51
C ILE A 603 -3.53 -0.82 -26.26
N VAL A 604 -3.70 0.34 -26.88
CA VAL A 604 -4.84 1.25 -26.69
C VAL A 604 -5.38 1.77 -28.00
N ASN A 605 -6.70 2.02 -28.07
CA ASN A 605 -7.32 2.69 -29.20
C ASN A 605 -7.18 4.21 -29.12
N ASP A 606 -7.04 4.76 -27.90
CA ASP A 606 -6.90 6.19 -27.62
C ASP A 606 -5.63 6.44 -26.78
N PRO A 607 -4.49 6.78 -27.44
CA PRO A 607 -3.22 7.05 -26.76
C PRO A 607 -3.32 8.16 -25.70
N LEU A 608 -4.12 9.22 -25.94
CA LEU A 608 -4.21 10.36 -25.02
C LEU A 608 -4.75 9.95 -23.65
N LYS A 609 -5.70 9.01 -23.59
CA LYS A 609 -6.21 8.49 -22.31
C LYS A 609 -5.11 7.84 -21.49
N LEU A 610 -4.30 7.01 -22.12
CA LEU A 610 -3.18 6.34 -21.45
C LEU A 610 -2.14 7.35 -20.98
N LEU A 611 -1.75 8.30 -21.84
CA LEU A 611 -0.78 9.34 -21.48
C LEU A 611 -1.26 10.20 -20.31
N ARG A 612 -2.56 10.50 -20.23
CA ARG A 612 -3.15 11.21 -19.07
C ARG A 612 -3.08 10.38 -17.80
N VAL A 613 -3.28 9.07 -17.87
CA VAL A 613 -3.15 8.17 -16.70
C VAL A 613 -1.69 8.10 -16.23
N LEU A 614 -0.73 7.96 -17.15
CA LEU A 614 0.70 7.90 -16.81
C LEU A 614 1.21 9.19 -16.14
N LYS A 615 0.58 10.34 -16.43
CA LYS A 615 0.92 11.64 -15.82
C LYS A 615 0.34 11.87 -14.41
N LYS A 616 -0.51 10.98 -13.88
CA LYS A 616 -1.04 11.10 -12.51
C LYS A 616 0.09 10.94 -11.47
N GLU A 617 -0.04 11.62 -10.33
CA GLU A 617 0.93 11.57 -9.21
C GLU A 617 1.37 10.14 -8.85
N GLU A 618 0.42 9.20 -8.87
CA GLU A 618 0.63 7.78 -8.57
C GLU A 618 1.60 7.07 -9.53
N PHE A 619 1.72 7.53 -10.78
CA PHE A 619 2.43 6.82 -11.85
C PHE A 619 3.56 7.63 -12.50
N LYS A 620 3.55 8.96 -12.39
CA LYS A 620 4.47 9.85 -13.12
C LYS A 620 5.96 9.65 -12.79
N TYR A 621 6.27 9.05 -11.63
CA TYR A 621 7.63 8.68 -11.23
C TYR A 621 7.93 7.19 -11.44
N SER A 622 6.91 6.37 -11.70
CA SER A 622 7.06 4.94 -11.95
C SER A 622 7.31 4.62 -13.42
N TYR A 623 6.82 5.47 -14.33
CA TYR A 623 6.86 5.24 -15.78
C TYR A 623 7.31 6.48 -16.54
N ARG A 624 8.01 6.25 -17.64
CA ARG A 624 8.23 7.22 -18.72
C ARG A 624 8.00 6.53 -20.05
N LEU A 625 7.69 7.27 -21.11
CA LEU A 625 7.68 6.67 -22.43
C LEU A 625 9.07 6.14 -22.78
N ALA A 626 9.11 4.94 -23.33
CA ALA A 626 10.31 4.38 -23.92
C ALA A 626 10.76 5.23 -25.11
N ASN A 627 12.06 5.45 -25.23
CA ASN A 627 12.71 6.11 -26.37
C ASN A 627 13.69 5.14 -27.04
N ARG A 628 14.38 5.59 -28.09
CA ARG A 628 15.27 4.76 -28.92
C ARG A 628 16.46 4.14 -28.17
N ASN A 629 16.82 4.68 -27.01
CA ASN A 629 17.88 4.12 -26.17
C ASN A 629 17.38 2.97 -25.28
N ASP A 630 16.07 2.79 -25.16
CA ASP A 630 15.48 1.71 -24.39
C ASP A 630 15.36 0.46 -25.25
N ASN A 631 16.30 -0.48 -25.08
CA ASN A 631 16.21 -1.75 -25.77
C ASN A 631 14.97 -2.55 -25.27
N PRO A 632 13.98 -2.85 -26.14
CA PRO A 632 12.77 -3.60 -25.77
C PRO A 632 13.06 -5.05 -25.36
N PHE A 633 14.28 -5.54 -25.56
CA PHE A 633 14.68 -6.92 -25.28
C PHE A 633 15.58 -7.05 -24.04
N THR A 634 15.79 -5.95 -23.31
CA THR A 634 16.47 -5.95 -22.00
C THR A 634 15.45 -6.02 -20.85
N VAL A 635 15.72 -6.89 -19.88
CA VAL A 635 14.90 -7.00 -18.66
C VAL A 635 15.29 -5.88 -17.70
N ILE A 636 14.27 -5.19 -17.15
CA ILE A 636 14.40 -4.10 -16.18
C ILE A 636 13.82 -4.53 -14.84
#